data_AF-A0A518HLW1-F1
#
_entry.id   AF-A0A518HLW1-F1
#
_cell.length_a   1.000
_cell.length_b   1.000
_cell.length_c   1.000
_cell.angle_alpha   90.00
_cell.angle_beta   90.00
_cell.angle_gamma   90.00
#
_symmetry.space_group_name_H-M   'P 1'
#
loop_
_entity.id
_entity.type
_entity.pdbx_description
1 polymer ?
#
loop_
_entity_poly.entity_id
_entity_poly.type
_entity_poly.pdbx_seq_one_letter_code
_entity_poly.pdbx_strand_id
1 'polypeptide(L)'
;MNAYLGFRSILLSAVVAGVFSTLVGAILVIDGMNRLNKVPLEATAFIELRQQFLEQPDNKPLRQEIQSLDLALRQEYFREQRFTERGSYLLLGGVLVTLLLSKWAATLHRRLPRPKPKRPGPDSDEVLSHRGPWAVAAVMLVLVGTTWAMKANHPSVLPSNLDELVSVRAPVGAQKRPGEDAVIEPVLPELPSAETMRANWPSFRGADGSGIASGQNAPTVWDGDSGDGILWKSEVPLPGVNSPIVWEDRVFLSGATEDARSVYCFDVGSGELLWSRDIAVDPSVAGEKIKTSNDTGYAAPTMATDGRFVFAMFADGQLVALDFAGREAWTRSLGAPQRNSYGHASSLVTYRGSVIVQYDQGTNDDQLSKLMCFDGATGSPIWETIRATPASWSSPIVIEHDGEPQIITCCDPWVIAYSPSDGTERWRANCLDRVEVGPSPVHSDGVVYAGNDMAIYAAIGVDGSGDVTDSHVLWTADYGLPDTCSPLVTDEFVLTLASYGTLFCFDKREGGEPLWEEDFGADFLSSPSLVGDRVYLFSRDGAAWVVEPTREGCKRISESQLGEDCVTSPAFRDGRIFIRGNEHLFCIGSPNADDE
;
A
#
# COMPACT_ATOMS: atom_id res chain seq x y z
N MET A 1 61.51 -4.62 -18.99
CA MET A 1 60.64 -4.66 -20.18
C MET A 1 59.16 -4.79 -19.78
N ASN A 2 58.79 -5.73 -18.90
CA ASN A 2 57.40 -5.99 -18.50
C ASN A 2 56.66 -4.79 -17.87
N ALA A 3 57.30 -3.99 -17.01
CA ALA A 3 56.67 -2.80 -16.43
C ALA A 3 56.40 -1.66 -17.44
N TYR A 4 57.22 -1.58 -18.50
CA TYR A 4 57.07 -0.56 -19.55
C TYR A 4 55.93 -0.95 -20.52
N LEU A 5 55.80 -2.25 -20.81
CA LEU A 5 54.66 -2.80 -21.55
C LEU A 5 53.35 -2.61 -20.76
N GLY A 6 53.35 -2.88 -19.45
CA GLY A 6 52.18 -2.65 -18.58
C GLY A 6 51.73 -1.19 -18.52
N PHE A 7 52.67 -0.24 -18.39
CA PHE A 7 52.35 1.20 -18.40
C PHE A 7 51.70 1.63 -19.73
N ARG A 8 52.24 1.20 -20.88
CA ARG A 8 51.69 1.54 -22.19
C ARG A 8 50.28 0.97 -22.40
N SER A 9 50.04 -0.27 -21.98
CA SER A 9 48.72 -0.88 -22.10
C SER A 9 47.66 -0.18 -21.24
N ILE A 10 48.00 0.15 -19.99
CA ILE A 10 47.07 0.86 -19.08
C ILE A 10 46.80 2.28 -19.57
N LEU A 11 47.82 2.97 -20.09
CA LEU A 11 47.66 4.30 -20.69
C LEU A 11 46.75 4.24 -21.93
N LEU A 12 46.93 3.23 -22.80
CA LEU A 12 46.08 3.04 -23.97
C LEU A 12 44.63 2.79 -23.56
N SER A 13 44.38 1.95 -22.55
CA SER A 13 43.02 1.69 -22.03
C SER A 13 42.39 2.94 -21.40
N ALA A 14 43.16 3.78 -20.71
CA ALA A 14 42.67 5.06 -20.19
C ALA A 14 42.25 6.01 -21.32
N VAL A 15 43.03 6.07 -22.40
CA VAL A 15 42.70 6.89 -23.58
C VAL A 15 41.45 6.36 -24.26
N VAL A 16 41.30 5.05 -24.43
CA VAL A 16 40.11 4.43 -25.04
C VAL A 16 38.86 4.73 -24.20
N ALA A 17 38.94 4.58 -22.87
CA ALA A 17 37.83 4.91 -21.97
C ALA A 17 37.46 6.41 -22.04
N GLY A 18 38.44 7.30 -22.10
CA GLY A 18 38.20 8.74 -22.22
C GLY A 18 37.56 9.13 -23.55
N VAL A 19 37.99 8.52 -24.66
CA VAL A 19 37.37 8.72 -25.98
C VAL A 19 35.93 8.20 -25.98
N PHE A 20 35.69 7.03 -25.40
CA PHE A 20 34.34 6.47 -25.24
C PHE A 20 33.41 7.40 -24.46
N SER A 21 33.84 7.89 -23.29
CA SER A 21 33.06 8.85 -22.50
C SER A 21 32.77 10.14 -23.26
N THR A 22 33.75 10.64 -24.03
CA THR A 22 33.55 11.85 -24.84
C THR A 22 32.50 11.63 -25.93
N LEU A 23 32.51 10.46 -26.57
CA LEU A 23 31.51 10.08 -27.58
C LEU A 23 30.11 9.95 -26.97
N VAL A 24 29.97 9.27 -25.83
CA VAL A 24 28.69 9.14 -25.13
C VAL A 24 28.17 10.52 -24.71
N GLY A 25 29.03 11.38 -24.17
CA GLY A 25 28.67 12.75 -23.82
C GLY A 25 28.21 13.56 -25.03
N ALA A 26 28.90 13.46 -26.17
CA ALA A 26 28.50 14.14 -27.39
C ALA A 26 27.14 13.65 -27.91
N ILE A 27 26.87 12.35 -27.86
CA ILE A 27 25.57 11.77 -28.25
C ILE A 27 24.45 12.30 -27.35
N LEU A 28 24.65 12.35 -26.03
CA LEU A 28 23.66 12.88 -25.09
C LEU A 28 23.39 14.38 -25.30
N VAL A 29 24.42 15.15 -25.63
CA VAL A 29 24.26 16.58 -25.95
C VAL A 29 23.51 16.77 -27.27
N ILE A 30 23.84 16.00 -28.31
CA ILE A 30 23.13 16.04 -29.59
C ILE A 30 21.66 15.64 -29.40
N ASP A 31 21.40 14.59 -28.62
CA ASP A 31 20.04 14.16 -28.27
C ASP A 31 19.27 15.25 -27.52
N GLY A 32 19.89 15.87 -26.50
CA GLY A 32 19.29 16.99 -25.77
C GLY A 32 19.01 18.22 -26.65
N MET A 33 19.90 18.54 -27.59
CA MET A 33 19.69 19.62 -28.56
C MET A 33 18.56 19.28 -29.55
N ASN A 34 18.45 18.02 -29.97
CA ASN A 34 17.36 17.57 -30.82
C ASN A 34 16.00 17.64 -30.10
N ARG A 35 15.96 17.40 -28.78
CA ARG A 35 14.75 17.58 -27.96
C ARG A 35 14.30 19.04 -27.88
N LEU A 36 15.24 19.96 -27.68
CA LEU A 36 14.94 21.40 -27.64
C LEU A 36 14.36 21.91 -28.98
N ASN A 37 14.73 21.27 -30.09
CA ASN A 37 14.18 21.57 -31.41
C ASN A 37 12.90 20.78 -31.74
N LYS A 38 12.55 19.76 -30.96
CA LYS A 38 11.32 18.96 -31.04
C LYS A 38 10.28 19.40 -30.00
N VAL A 39 10.15 20.71 -29.77
CA VAL A 39 8.95 21.27 -29.14
C VAL A 39 7.82 21.17 -30.18
N PRO A 40 6.64 20.65 -29.81
CA PRO A 40 5.91 19.71 -30.65
C PRO A 40 5.22 20.38 -31.83
N LEU A 41 5.74 20.14 -33.04
CA LEU A 41 4.98 20.26 -34.29
C LEU A 41 3.71 19.35 -34.28
N GLU A 42 3.61 18.43 -33.31
CA GLU A 42 2.49 17.50 -33.09
C GLU A 42 1.42 18.02 -32.11
N ALA A 43 1.69 19.09 -31.34
CA ALA A 43 0.66 19.65 -30.45
C ALA A 43 -0.51 20.20 -31.27
N THR A 44 -0.26 20.80 -32.43
CA THR A 44 -1.33 21.30 -33.30
C THR A 44 -2.19 20.17 -33.86
N ALA A 45 -1.59 19.06 -34.30
CA ALA A 45 -2.32 17.89 -34.80
C ALA A 45 -3.15 17.21 -33.70
N PHE A 46 -2.59 17.09 -32.49
CA PHE A 46 -3.31 16.56 -31.33
C PHE A 46 -4.45 17.49 -30.87
N ILE A 47 -4.23 18.81 -30.90
CA ILE A 47 -5.26 19.81 -30.60
C ILE A 47 -6.38 19.77 -31.65
N GLU A 48 -6.05 19.65 -32.94
CA GLU A 48 -7.01 19.52 -34.03
C GLU A 48 -7.84 18.24 -33.92
N LEU A 49 -7.21 17.09 -33.65
CA LEU A 49 -7.91 15.82 -33.43
C LEU A 49 -8.81 15.87 -32.18
N ARG A 50 -8.35 16.51 -31.10
CA ARG A 50 -9.15 16.72 -29.90
C ARG A 50 -10.35 17.63 -30.18
N GLN A 51 -10.17 18.67 -31.01
CA GLN A 51 -11.25 19.55 -31.42
C GLN A 51 -12.29 18.82 -32.28
N GLN A 52 -11.84 17.99 -33.22
CA GLN A 52 -12.73 17.14 -34.03
C GLN A 52 -13.51 16.13 -33.17
N PHE A 53 -12.88 15.60 -32.10
CA PHE A 53 -13.55 14.67 -31.19
C PHE A 53 -14.64 15.35 -30.36
N LEU A 54 -14.43 16.60 -29.96
CA LEU A 54 -15.46 17.40 -29.29
C LEU A 54 -16.66 17.68 -30.21
N GLU A 55 -16.45 17.76 -31.52
CA GLU A 55 -17.52 17.93 -32.51
C GLU A 55 -18.24 16.61 -32.85
N GLN A 56 -17.60 15.45 -32.67
CA GLN A 56 -18.14 14.12 -32.99
C GLN A 56 -17.77 13.04 -31.94
N PRO A 57 -18.34 13.08 -30.72
CA PRO A 57 -17.93 12.21 -29.62
C PRO A 57 -18.22 10.71 -29.86
N ASP A 58 -19.19 10.38 -30.73
CA ASP A 58 -19.55 8.99 -31.07
C ASP A 58 -18.68 8.36 -32.17
N ASN A 59 -17.72 9.11 -32.73
CA ASN A 59 -16.87 8.64 -33.82
C ASN A 59 -15.78 7.68 -33.29
N LYS A 60 -16.09 6.38 -33.26
CA LYS A 60 -15.18 5.32 -32.79
C LYS A 60 -13.80 5.33 -33.46
N PRO A 61 -13.67 5.50 -34.80
CA PRO A 61 -12.36 5.63 -35.46
C PRO A 61 -11.50 6.78 -34.91
N LEU A 62 -12.09 7.96 -34.72
CA LEU A 62 -11.39 9.14 -34.23
C LEU A 62 -10.87 8.96 -32.79
N ARG A 63 -11.67 8.28 -31.94
CA ARG A 63 -11.25 7.89 -30.58
C ARG A 63 -10.04 6.96 -30.60
N GLN A 64 -10.03 5.98 -31.49
CA GLN A 64 -8.90 5.05 -31.63
C GLN A 64 -7.64 5.76 -32.13
N GLU A 65 -7.79 6.70 -33.05
CA GLU A 65 -6.67 7.51 -33.56
C GLU A 65 -6.03 8.34 -32.45
N ILE A 66 -6.83 9.05 -31.64
CA ILE A 66 -6.35 9.82 -30.48
C ILE A 66 -5.65 8.92 -29.46
N GLN A 67 -6.23 7.75 -29.15
CA GLN A 67 -5.63 6.79 -28.22
C GLN A 67 -4.30 6.23 -28.72
N SER A 68 -4.21 5.93 -30.03
CA SER A 68 -2.97 5.43 -30.64
C SER A 68 -1.87 6.48 -30.65
N LEU A 69 -2.23 7.74 -30.88
CA LEU A 69 -1.30 8.86 -30.93
C LEU A 69 -0.81 9.24 -29.52
N ASP A 70 -1.69 9.24 -28.51
CA ASP A 70 -1.32 9.38 -27.09
C ASP A 70 -0.38 8.25 -26.64
N LEU A 71 -0.66 7.01 -27.02
CA LEU A 71 0.21 5.87 -26.70
C LEU A 71 1.60 6.01 -27.35
N ALA A 72 1.66 6.42 -28.61
CA ALA A 72 2.93 6.63 -29.31
C ALA A 72 3.76 7.74 -28.66
N LEU A 73 3.13 8.86 -28.29
CA LEU A 73 3.77 9.98 -27.58
C LEU A 73 4.35 9.55 -26.22
N ARG A 74 3.58 8.78 -25.43
CA ARG A 74 4.05 8.25 -24.14
C ARG A 74 5.22 7.28 -24.32
N GLN A 75 5.14 6.39 -25.30
CA GLN A 75 6.21 5.44 -25.59
C GLN A 75 7.50 6.15 -26.03
N GLU A 76 7.40 7.19 -26.84
CA GLU A 76 8.55 8.01 -27.25
C GLU A 76 9.16 8.75 -26.06
N TYR A 77 8.33 9.37 -25.22
CA TYR A 77 8.78 10.02 -23.99
C TYR A 77 9.55 9.07 -23.06
N PHE A 78 8.99 7.89 -22.76
CA PHE A 78 9.66 6.91 -21.88
C PHE A 78 10.90 6.27 -22.52
N ARG A 79 10.94 6.17 -23.85
CA ARG A 79 12.15 5.72 -24.57
C ARG A 79 13.26 6.75 -24.45
N GLU A 80 12.92 8.03 -24.60
CA GLU A 80 13.84 9.15 -24.46
C GLU A 80 14.36 9.30 -23.03
N GLN A 81 13.50 9.16 -22.02
CA GLN A 81 13.91 9.21 -20.61
C GLN A 81 14.90 8.08 -20.28
N ARG A 82 14.58 6.83 -20.67
CA ARG A 82 15.47 5.67 -20.47
C ARG A 82 16.78 5.79 -21.23
N PHE A 83 16.78 6.40 -22.42
CA PHE A 83 18.00 6.64 -23.19
C PHE A 83 18.95 7.61 -22.47
N THR A 84 18.42 8.72 -21.95
CA THR A 84 19.19 9.71 -21.18
C THR A 84 19.73 9.10 -19.88
N GLU A 85 18.88 8.38 -19.15
CA GLU A 85 19.25 7.75 -17.88
C GLU A 85 20.39 6.75 -18.07
N ARG A 86 20.22 5.77 -18.98
CA ARG A 86 21.25 4.76 -19.26
C ARG A 86 22.54 5.38 -19.83
N GLY A 87 22.41 6.38 -20.71
CA GLY A 87 23.57 7.09 -21.24
C GLY A 87 24.33 7.86 -20.17
N SER A 88 23.63 8.47 -19.20
CA SER A 88 24.26 9.19 -18.09
C SER A 88 25.07 8.25 -17.17
N TYR A 89 24.56 7.06 -16.88
CA TYR A 89 25.29 6.04 -16.12
C TYR A 89 26.51 5.51 -16.88
N LEU A 90 26.39 5.28 -18.20
CA LEU A 90 27.51 4.89 -19.05
C LEU A 90 28.61 5.97 -19.10
N LEU A 91 28.22 7.24 -19.15
CA LEU A 91 29.15 8.37 -19.11
C LEU A 91 29.91 8.42 -17.77
N LEU A 92 29.19 8.35 -16.65
CA LEU A 92 29.76 8.33 -15.29
C LEU A 92 30.71 7.15 -15.10
N GLY A 93 30.31 5.95 -15.52
CA GLY A 93 31.15 4.76 -15.48
C GLY A 93 32.43 4.91 -16.29
N GLY A 94 32.34 5.38 -17.54
CA GLY A 94 33.51 5.58 -18.39
C GLY A 94 34.48 6.64 -17.86
N VAL A 95 33.96 7.73 -17.27
CA VAL A 95 34.80 8.76 -16.62
C VAL A 95 35.51 8.18 -15.40
N LEU A 96 34.82 7.40 -14.57
CA LEU A 96 35.41 6.73 -13.42
C LEU A 96 36.54 5.77 -13.83
N VAL A 97 36.30 4.93 -14.84
CA VAL A 97 37.33 4.02 -15.38
C VAL A 97 38.53 4.80 -15.91
N THR A 98 38.30 5.90 -16.62
CA THR A 98 39.37 6.77 -17.14
C THR A 98 40.23 7.34 -16.02
N LEU A 99 39.61 7.83 -14.94
CA LEU A 99 40.31 8.37 -13.77
C LEU A 99 41.11 7.30 -13.03
N LEU A 100 40.53 6.12 -12.82
CA LEU A 100 41.19 5.00 -12.15
C LEU A 100 42.40 4.50 -12.94
N LEU A 101 42.26 4.28 -14.25
CA LEU A 101 43.35 3.85 -15.12
C LEU A 101 44.44 4.91 -15.25
N SER A 102 44.08 6.19 -15.31
CA SER A 102 45.05 7.31 -15.34
C SER A 102 45.84 7.41 -14.04
N LYS A 103 45.18 7.26 -12.88
CA LYS A 103 45.82 7.20 -11.57
C LYS A 103 46.78 6.02 -11.51
N TRP A 104 46.38 4.85 -12.01
CA TRP A 104 47.20 3.65 -12.00
C TRP A 104 48.42 3.77 -12.92
N ALA A 105 48.24 4.33 -14.12
CA ALA A 105 49.34 4.67 -15.02
C ALA A 105 50.35 5.62 -14.36
N ALA A 106 49.88 6.66 -13.66
CA ALA A 106 50.74 7.61 -12.94
C ALA A 106 51.56 6.93 -11.83
N THR A 107 51.00 5.94 -11.12
CA THR A 107 51.74 5.18 -10.11
C THR A 107 52.84 4.30 -10.72
N LEU A 108 52.61 3.72 -11.90
CA LEU A 108 53.59 2.91 -12.62
C LEU A 108 54.71 3.73 -13.28
N HIS A 109 54.47 5.02 -13.54
CA HIS A 109 55.46 5.94 -14.12
C HIS A 109 56.54 6.39 -13.11
N ARG A 110 56.34 6.20 -11.81
CA ARG A 110 57.36 6.50 -10.78
C ARG A 110 58.50 5.48 -10.82
N ARG A 111 59.49 5.69 -11.68
CA ARG A 111 60.85 5.15 -11.52
C ARG A 111 61.79 6.25 -11.01
N LEU A 112 62.42 6.00 -9.87
CA LEU A 112 63.35 6.89 -9.16
C LEU A 112 64.49 7.38 -10.09
N PRO A 113 64.72 8.71 -10.21
CA PRO A 113 65.91 9.23 -10.87
C PRO A 113 67.15 8.92 -10.00
N ARG A 114 68.24 8.44 -10.61
CA ARG A 114 69.56 8.48 -9.96
C ARG A 114 69.93 9.95 -9.73
N PRO A 115 70.45 10.33 -8.54
CA PRO A 115 70.73 11.72 -8.24
C PRO A 115 71.89 12.21 -9.11
N LYS A 116 71.63 13.25 -9.91
CA LYS A 116 72.67 14.14 -10.40
C LYS A 116 72.63 15.42 -9.55
N PRO A 117 73.77 16.03 -9.23
CA PRO A 117 73.81 17.21 -8.38
C PRO A 117 73.03 18.37 -9.02
N LYS A 118 72.04 18.88 -8.28
CA LYS A 118 71.15 19.98 -8.66
C LYS A 118 71.93 21.30 -8.60
N ARG A 119 71.91 22.11 -9.67
CA ARG A 119 72.18 23.55 -9.57
C ARG A 119 70.87 24.25 -9.18
N PRO A 120 70.90 25.32 -8.36
CA PRO A 120 69.70 25.97 -7.88
C PRO A 120 69.07 26.78 -9.02
N GLY A 121 67.89 26.37 -9.45
CA GLY A 121 66.96 27.14 -10.28
C GLY A 121 65.55 26.95 -9.71
N PRO A 122 64.61 27.88 -9.99
CA PRO A 122 63.28 27.87 -9.38
C PRO A 122 62.58 26.55 -9.68
N ASP A 123 62.05 25.91 -8.63
CA ASP A 123 61.51 24.55 -8.66
C ASP A 123 60.28 24.47 -9.57
N SER A 124 60.44 23.89 -10.76
CA SER A 124 59.33 23.60 -11.68
C SER A 124 58.35 22.56 -11.11
N ASP A 125 58.76 21.83 -10.07
CA ASP A 125 57.97 20.76 -9.44
C ASP A 125 56.93 21.29 -8.44
N GLU A 126 57.07 22.52 -7.95
CA GLU A 126 56.11 23.14 -7.03
C GLU A 126 54.85 23.63 -7.76
N VAL A 127 54.98 23.99 -9.05
CA VAL A 127 53.88 24.49 -9.88
C VAL A 127 52.95 23.38 -10.36
N LEU A 128 53.48 22.15 -10.57
CA LEU A 128 52.68 21.01 -11.03
C LEU A 128 51.95 20.28 -9.89
N SER A 129 52.55 20.18 -8.70
CA SER A 129 51.91 19.52 -7.55
C SER A 129 50.73 20.33 -6.98
N HIS A 130 50.81 21.67 -7.08
CA HIS A 130 49.73 22.55 -6.67
C HIS A 130 48.60 22.69 -7.68
N ARG A 131 48.79 22.38 -8.97
CA ARG A 131 47.74 22.54 -10.01
C ARG A 131 46.91 21.29 -10.28
N GLY A 132 47.46 20.10 -10.03
CA GLY A 132 46.79 18.82 -10.27
C GLY A 132 45.44 18.64 -9.56
N PRO A 133 45.33 18.92 -8.24
CA PRO A 133 44.06 18.82 -7.51
C PRO A 133 43.00 19.80 -8.03
N TRP A 134 43.40 21.01 -8.44
CA TRP A 134 42.50 22.03 -8.97
C TRP A 134 42.00 21.71 -10.38
N ALA A 135 42.80 21.04 -11.21
CA ALA A 135 42.35 20.56 -12.52
C ALA A 135 41.28 19.45 -12.38
N VAL A 136 41.45 18.54 -11.43
CA VAL A 136 40.46 17.47 -11.15
C VAL A 136 39.20 18.06 -10.52
N ALA A 137 39.34 19.01 -9.58
CA ALA A 137 38.21 19.72 -8.98
C ALA A 137 37.42 20.51 -10.04
N ALA A 138 38.09 21.16 -10.99
CA ALA A 138 37.45 21.88 -12.08
C ALA A 138 36.65 20.94 -13.01
N VAL A 139 37.18 19.76 -13.34
CA VAL A 139 36.47 18.77 -14.16
C VAL A 139 35.25 18.19 -13.40
N MET A 140 35.37 17.92 -12.10
CA MET A 140 34.24 17.49 -11.27
C MET A 140 33.16 18.58 -11.17
N LEU A 141 33.56 19.85 -11.02
CA LEU A 141 32.64 21.00 -11.01
C LEU A 141 31.92 21.17 -12.36
N VAL A 142 32.62 20.94 -13.47
CA VAL A 142 31.98 20.96 -14.80
C VAL A 142 31.02 19.79 -14.94
N LEU A 143 31.38 18.58 -14.53
CA LEU A 143 30.49 17.39 -14.60
C LEU A 143 29.24 17.56 -13.73
N VAL A 144 29.41 17.98 -12.47
CA VAL A 144 28.31 18.26 -11.53
C VAL A 144 27.48 19.45 -12.03
N GLY A 145 28.12 20.49 -12.56
CA GLY A 145 27.45 21.64 -13.16
C GLY A 145 26.65 21.26 -14.39
N THR A 146 27.16 20.38 -15.25
CA THR A 146 26.42 19.88 -16.43
C THR A 146 25.26 18.97 -16.05
N THR A 147 25.42 18.11 -15.04
CA THR A 147 24.32 17.25 -14.55
C THR A 147 23.26 18.07 -13.82
N TRP A 148 23.66 19.07 -13.03
CA TRP A 148 22.73 20.00 -12.38
C TRP A 148 22.02 20.89 -13.40
N ALA A 149 22.74 21.44 -14.39
CA ALA A 149 22.12 22.24 -15.46
C ALA A 149 21.15 21.41 -16.31
N MET A 150 21.46 20.13 -16.58
CA MET A 150 20.53 19.22 -17.24
C MET A 150 19.29 18.94 -16.38
N LYS A 151 19.41 18.87 -15.05
CA LYS A 151 18.28 18.65 -14.14
C LYS A 151 17.47 19.93 -13.84
N ALA A 152 18.12 21.09 -13.84
CA ALA A 152 17.56 22.39 -13.44
C ALA A 152 16.95 23.19 -14.60
N ASN A 153 17.32 22.92 -15.85
CA ASN A 153 16.72 23.55 -17.04
C ASN A 153 15.59 22.72 -17.68
N HIS A 154 14.92 21.86 -16.90
CA HIS A 154 13.59 21.37 -17.28
C HIS A 154 12.55 22.39 -16.80
N PRO A 155 12.03 23.31 -17.65
CA PRO A 155 10.68 23.77 -17.41
C PRO A 155 9.81 22.53 -17.63
N SER A 156 9.33 21.94 -16.54
CA SER A 156 8.24 20.98 -16.65
C SER A 156 7.09 21.74 -17.34
N VAL A 157 6.69 21.28 -18.52
CA VAL A 157 5.45 21.75 -19.17
C VAL A 157 4.23 21.30 -18.36
N LEU A 158 4.45 20.47 -17.33
CA LEU A 158 3.47 20.11 -16.32
C LEU A 158 3.70 20.96 -15.05
N PRO A 159 2.66 21.63 -14.54
CA PRO A 159 2.73 22.43 -13.33
C PRO A 159 3.24 21.58 -12.15
N SER A 160 4.14 22.17 -11.38
CA SER A 160 4.92 21.47 -10.35
C SER A 160 4.21 21.41 -8.99
N ASN A 161 3.04 22.05 -8.89
CA ASN A 161 2.20 22.02 -7.71
C ASN A 161 0.71 22.10 -8.10
N LEU A 162 -0.15 21.74 -7.15
CA LEU A 162 -1.60 21.67 -7.32
C LEU A 162 -2.20 23.06 -7.64
N ASP A 163 -1.65 24.13 -7.06
CA ASP A 163 -2.13 25.51 -7.23
C ASP A 163 -1.93 26.03 -8.66
N GLU A 164 -0.82 25.64 -9.31
CA GLU A 164 -0.52 26.01 -10.70
C GLU A 164 -1.40 25.21 -11.69
N LEU A 165 -1.77 23.96 -11.35
CA LEU A 165 -2.78 23.15 -12.05
C LEU A 165 -4.18 23.76 -11.98
N VAL A 166 -4.54 24.33 -10.81
CA VAL A 166 -5.79 25.07 -10.62
C VAL A 166 -5.77 26.40 -11.38
N SER A 167 -4.61 27.06 -11.50
CA SER A 167 -4.48 28.33 -12.22
C SER A 167 -4.61 28.22 -13.75
N VAL A 168 -4.26 27.06 -14.33
CA VAL A 168 -4.43 26.76 -15.77
C VAL A 168 -5.91 26.50 -16.11
N ARG A 169 -6.75 26.28 -15.10
CA ARG A 169 -8.22 26.26 -15.22
C ARG A 169 -8.79 27.70 -15.26
N ALA A 170 -8.21 28.57 -16.07
CA ALA A 170 -8.87 29.84 -16.40
C ALA A 170 -10.06 29.55 -17.32
N PRO A 171 -11.27 30.04 -17.01
CA PRO A 171 -12.43 29.82 -17.87
C PRO A 171 -12.22 30.63 -19.15
N VAL A 172 -11.91 29.94 -20.26
CA VAL A 172 -12.02 30.54 -21.58
C VAL A 172 -13.48 30.92 -21.74
N GLY A 173 -13.74 32.23 -21.81
CA GLY A 173 -15.06 32.82 -21.75
C GLY A 173 -16.04 32.14 -22.70
N ALA A 174 -16.95 31.36 -22.14
CA ALA A 174 -18.11 30.86 -22.87
C ALA A 174 -19.05 32.04 -23.14
N GLN A 175 -19.06 32.51 -24.38
CA GLN A 175 -20.24 33.24 -24.87
C GLN A 175 -21.42 32.27 -24.84
N LYS A 176 -22.34 32.55 -23.92
CA LYS A 176 -23.56 31.80 -23.64
C LYS A 176 -24.40 31.69 -24.93
N ARG A 177 -24.49 30.48 -25.51
CA ARG A 177 -25.58 30.16 -26.45
C ARG A 177 -26.88 30.03 -25.63
N PRO A 178 -28.00 30.63 -26.05
CA PRO A 178 -29.26 30.46 -25.33
C PRO A 178 -29.81 29.07 -25.63
N GLY A 179 -29.89 28.20 -24.62
CA GLY A 179 -30.66 26.94 -24.70
C GLY A 179 -29.97 25.63 -24.29
N GLU A 180 -28.73 25.64 -23.83
CA GLU A 180 -28.13 24.44 -23.21
C GLU A 180 -28.43 24.42 -21.70
N ASP A 181 -29.28 23.49 -21.29
CA ASP A 181 -29.40 23.11 -19.88
C ASP A 181 -28.01 22.73 -19.37
N ALA A 182 -27.58 23.37 -18.29
CA ALA A 182 -26.25 23.19 -17.73
C ALA A 182 -26.07 21.71 -17.35
N VAL A 183 -25.13 21.04 -18.00
CA VAL A 183 -24.59 19.77 -17.50
C VAL A 183 -23.87 20.12 -16.20
N ILE A 184 -24.55 19.90 -15.08
CA ILE A 184 -23.95 19.98 -13.75
C ILE A 184 -22.97 18.82 -13.68
N GLU A 185 -21.65 19.09 -13.76
CA GLU A 185 -20.64 18.09 -13.38
C GLU A 185 -20.95 17.67 -11.94
N PRO A 186 -21.07 16.37 -11.65
CA PRO A 186 -21.37 15.92 -10.29
C PRO A 186 -20.24 16.36 -9.36
N VAL A 187 -20.57 17.21 -8.39
CA VAL A 187 -19.66 17.61 -7.32
C VAL A 187 -19.39 16.37 -6.48
N LEU A 188 -18.13 15.93 -6.44
CA LEU A 188 -17.72 14.84 -5.55
C LEU A 188 -17.97 15.27 -4.09
N PRO A 189 -18.53 14.39 -3.25
CA PRO A 189 -18.66 14.67 -1.82
C PRO A 189 -17.30 14.98 -1.19
N GLU A 190 -17.31 15.86 -0.19
CA GLU A 190 -16.10 16.13 0.60
C GLU A 190 -15.69 14.89 1.40
N LEU A 191 -14.39 14.77 1.68
CA LEU A 191 -13.88 13.69 2.52
C LEU A 191 -14.27 13.92 3.98
N PRO A 192 -14.68 12.86 4.70
CA PRO A 192 -14.99 12.93 6.13
C PRO A 192 -13.74 13.26 6.95
N SER A 193 -13.96 13.84 8.13
CA SER A 193 -12.89 14.08 9.10
C SER A 193 -12.39 12.76 9.72
N ALA A 194 -11.20 12.76 10.30
CA ALA A 194 -10.69 11.59 11.04
C ALA A 194 -11.57 11.21 12.25
N GLU A 195 -12.23 12.19 12.87
CA GLU A 195 -13.20 11.95 13.94
C GLU A 195 -14.44 11.23 13.40
N THR A 196 -14.96 11.67 12.25
CA THR A 196 -16.07 11.02 11.56
C THR A 196 -15.72 9.59 11.13
N MET A 197 -14.49 9.36 10.65
CA MET A 197 -14.02 8.01 10.32
C MET A 197 -14.03 7.11 11.57
N ARG A 198 -13.53 7.59 12.72
CA ARG A 198 -13.49 6.84 14.00
C ARG A 198 -14.85 6.65 14.67
N ALA A 199 -15.81 7.51 14.39
CA ALA A 199 -17.19 7.36 14.85
C ALA A 199 -17.93 6.25 14.07
N ASN A 200 -17.42 5.87 12.90
CA ASN A 200 -17.93 4.79 12.06
C ASN A 200 -17.03 3.55 12.19
N TRP A 201 -17.27 2.54 11.34
CA TRP A 201 -16.44 1.34 11.23
C TRP A 201 -16.08 1.07 9.76
N PRO A 202 -15.20 1.90 9.16
CA PRO A 202 -15.07 2.00 7.71
C PRO A 202 -14.26 0.89 7.03
N SER A 203 -13.53 0.08 7.79
CA SER A 203 -12.60 -0.94 7.28
C SER A 203 -12.46 -2.09 8.27
N PHE A 204 -11.69 -3.12 7.88
CA PHE A 204 -11.36 -4.24 8.76
C PHE A 204 -10.86 -3.74 10.12
N ARG A 205 -11.50 -4.18 11.20
CA ARG A 205 -11.17 -3.80 12.58
C ARG A 205 -11.21 -2.28 12.85
N GLY A 206 -12.06 -1.54 12.13
CA GLY A 206 -12.30 -0.13 12.38
C GLY A 206 -11.36 0.80 11.60
N ALA A 207 -11.41 2.09 11.93
CA ALA A 207 -10.80 3.16 11.12
C ALA A 207 -9.27 3.13 11.05
N ASP A 208 -8.62 2.54 12.05
CA ASP A 208 -7.16 2.41 12.15
C ASP A 208 -6.70 0.94 12.21
N GLY A 209 -7.62 -0.02 12.02
CA GLY A 209 -7.35 -1.45 12.11
C GLY A 209 -7.13 -1.97 13.54
N SER A 210 -7.34 -1.13 14.58
CA SER A 210 -7.02 -1.48 15.96
C SER A 210 -7.96 -2.49 16.60
N GLY A 211 -9.18 -2.65 16.08
CA GLY A 211 -10.23 -3.45 16.71
C GLY A 211 -10.85 -2.77 17.95
N ILE A 212 -10.62 -1.46 18.13
CA ILE A 212 -11.16 -0.69 19.25
C ILE A 212 -12.35 0.14 18.78
N ALA A 213 -13.48 -0.02 19.44
CA ALA A 213 -14.68 0.77 19.18
C ALA A 213 -14.71 2.08 19.97
N SER A 214 -15.26 3.12 19.34
CA SER A 214 -15.63 4.35 20.04
C SER A 214 -16.93 4.14 20.84
N GLY A 215 -16.91 4.48 22.14
CA GLY A 215 -18.06 4.33 23.05
C GLY A 215 -17.86 3.28 24.15
N GLN A 216 -18.88 3.08 25.00
CA GLN A 216 -18.75 2.25 26.23
C GLN A 216 -19.86 1.20 26.44
N ASN A 217 -20.81 1.03 25.51
CA ASN A 217 -22.07 0.31 25.81
C ASN A 217 -22.49 -0.74 24.76
N ALA A 218 -21.59 -1.62 24.32
CA ALA A 218 -22.00 -2.79 23.53
C ALA A 218 -22.72 -3.82 24.43
N PRO A 219 -23.73 -4.56 23.89
CA PRO A 219 -24.44 -5.61 24.62
C PRO A 219 -23.47 -6.72 25.03
N THR A 220 -23.68 -7.29 26.21
CA THR A 220 -22.82 -8.38 26.70
C THR A 220 -23.48 -9.75 26.64
N VAL A 221 -24.80 -9.83 26.51
CA VAL A 221 -25.53 -11.10 26.51
C VAL A 221 -26.50 -11.11 25.34
N TRP A 222 -26.49 -12.20 24.58
CA TRP A 222 -27.43 -12.48 23.51
C TRP A 222 -27.56 -13.99 23.27
N ASP A 223 -28.59 -14.38 22.53
CA ASP A 223 -28.82 -15.75 22.08
C ASP A 223 -29.43 -15.70 20.67
N GLY A 224 -28.67 -16.19 19.69
CA GLY A 224 -29.05 -16.19 18.29
C GLY A 224 -30.17 -17.18 17.93
N ASP A 225 -30.40 -18.21 18.74
CA ASP A 225 -31.45 -19.20 18.52
C ASP A 225 -32.80 -18.70 19.08
N SER A 226 -32.79 -18.10 20.28
CA SER A 226 -34.00 -17.50 20.87
C SER A 226 -34.34 -16.12 20.28
N GLY A 227 -33.33 -15.42 19.76
CA GLY A 227 -33.42 -14.03 19.31
C GLY A 227 -33.22 -13.01 20.44
N ASP A 228 -32.94 -13.44 21.67
CA ASP A 228 -32.70 -12.51 22.78
C ASP A 228 -31.43 -11.68 22.51
N GLY A 229 -31.56 -10.34 22.61
CA GLY A 229 -30.46 -9.43 22.31
C GLY A 229 -30.12 -9.29 20.81
N ILE A 230 -30.91 -9.91 19.92
CA ILE A 230 -30.80 -9.77 18.47
C ILE A 230 -31.86 -8.77 17.99
N LEU A 231 -31.43 -7.61 17.50
CA LEU A 231 -32.33 -6.59 16.93
C LEU A 231 -32.91 -7.05 15.60
N TRP A 232 -32.04 -7.61 14.76
CA TRP A 232 -32.40 -8.21 13.49
C TRP A 232 -31.30 -9.18 13.05
N LYS A 233 -31.69 -10.10 12.16
CA LYS A 233 -30.82 -11.08 11.51
C LYS A 233 -31.28 -11.20 10.05
N SER A 234 -30.39 -10.89 9.10
CA SER A 234 -30.71 -10.81 7.68
C SER A 234 -29.87 -11.78 6.86
N GLU A 235 -30.51 -12.51 5.95
CA GLU A 235 -29.83 -13.46 5.07
C GLU A 235 -28.84 -12.75 4.14
N VAL A 236 -27.63 -13.31 4.01
CA VAL A 236 -26.60 -12.82 3.09
C VAL A 236 -26.58 -13.69 1.82
N PRO A 237 -26.95 -13.17 0.63
CA PRO A 237 -27.27 -14.02 -0.52
C PRO A 237 -26.12 -14.88 -1.08
N LEU A 238 -24.87 -14.43 -0.94
CA LEU A 238 -23.69 -15.18 -1.40
C LEU A 238 -22.69 -15.35 -0.25
N PRO A 239 -21.97 -16.48 -0.21
CA PRO A 239 -21.00 -16.76 0.83
C PRO A 239 -19.80 -15.81 0.76
N GLY A 240 -19.08 -15.70 1.87
CA GLY A 240 -17.94 -14.80 2.04
C GLY A 240 -17.49 -14.79 3.49
N VAL A 241 -16.21 -14.46 3.70
CA VAL A 241 -15.59 -14.44 5.05
C VAL A 241 -15.09 -13.04 5.42
N ASN A 242 -15.61 -12.02 4.75
CA ASN A 242 -15.34 -10.61 5.06
C ASN A 242 -16.16 -10.13 6.27
N SER A 243 -15.52 -9.31 7.09
CA SER A 243 -16.19 -8.59 8.18
C SER A 243 -17.12 -7.51 7.65
N PRO A 244 -18.22 -7.20 8.36
CA PRO A 244 -19.02 -6.03 8.04
C PRO A 244 -18.23 -4.74 8.23
N ILE A 245 -18.50 -3.75 7.36
CA ILE A 245 -18.14 -2.36 7.61
C ILE A 245 -19.43 -1.56 7.81
N VAL A 246 -19.39 -0.56 8.67
CA VAL A 246 -20.56 0.24 9.04
C VAL A 246 -20.25 1.70 8.82
N TRP A 247 -21.13 2.38 8.06
CA TRP A 247 -21.05 3.80 7.82
C TRP A 247 -22.43 4.44 7.96
N GLU A 248 -22.58 5.29 8.98
CA GLU A 248 -23.82 5.96 9.33
C GLU A 248 -24.99 4.98 9.49
N ASP A 249 -25.94 5.00 8.56
CA ASP A 249 -27.15 4.19 8.51
C ASP A 249 -26.99 2.89 7.69
N ARG A 250 -25.76 2.57 7.25
CA ARG A 250 -25.48 1.47 6.32
C ARG A 250 -24.49 0.46 6.87
N VAL A 251 -24.79 -0.81 6.64
CA VAL A 251 -23.85 -1.93 6.79
C VAL A 251 -23.54 -2.49 5.41
N PHE A 252 -22.27 -2.71 5.11
CA PHE A 252 -21.86 -3.29 3.83
C PHE A 252 -21.18 -4.65 4.01
N LEU A 253 -21.51 -5.57 3.11
CA LEU A 253 -20.83 -6.86 2.93
C LEU A 253 -20.57 -7.15 1.45
N SER A 254 -19.64 -8.05 1.16
CA SER A 254 -19.48 -8.64 -0.18
C SER A 254 -19.68 -10.15 -0.13
N GLY A 255 -20.08 -10.77 -1.23
CA GLY A 255 -20.20 -12.23 -1.31
C GLY A 255 -19.87 -12.71 -2.70
N ALA A 256 -19.29 -13.91 -2.79
CA ALA A 256 -18.88 -14.46 -4.07
C ALA A 256 -18.80 -15.99 -4.07
N THR A 257 -19.05 -16.56 -5.24
CA THR A 257 -18.71 -17.93 -5.62
C THR A 257 -17.73 -17.89 -6.80
N GLU A 258 -17.38 -19.06 -7.33
CA GLU A 258 -16.57 -19.15 -8.56
C GLU A 258 -17.18 -18.32 -9.71
N ASP A 259 -18.51 -18.32 -9.82
CA ASP A 259 -19.24 -17.75 -10.97
C ASP A 259 -19.96 -16.42 -10.68
N ALA A 260 -20.10 -16.01 -9.41
CA ALA A 260 -20.85 -14.82 -9.03
C ALA A 260 -20.06 -13.97 -8.01
N ARG A 261 -20.20 -12.65 -8.09
CA ARG A 261 -19.69 -11.70 -7.10
C ARG A 261 -20.74 -10.61 -6.91
N SER A 262 -20.98 -10.20 -5.67
CA SER A 262 -21.90 -9.12 -5.37
C SER A 262 -21.48 -8.33 -4.14
N VAL A 263 -21.87 -7.07 -4.09
CA VAL A 263 -21.77 -6.19 -2.91
C VAL A 263 -23.19 -5.91 -2.41
N TYR A 264 -23.36 -5.88 -1.09
CA TYR A 264 -24.63 -5.70 -0.41
C TYR A 264 -24.57 -4.49 0.51
N CYS A 265 -25.69 -3.76 0.59
CA CYS A 265 -25.90 -2.70 1.56
C CYS A 265 -27.19 -2.97 2.33
N PHE A 266 -27.08 -3.02 3.65
CA PHE A 266 -28.18 -3.22 4.57
C PHE A 266 -28.41 -1.96 5.40
N ASP A 267 -29.65 -1.74 5.81
CA ASP A 267 -30.02 -0.70 6.76
C ASP A 267 -29.58 -1.08 8.19
N VAL A 268 -28.96 -0.14 8.90
CA VAL A 268 -28.49 -0.35 10.29
C VAL A 268 -29.64 -0.56 11.28
N GLY A 269 -30.78 0.09 11.06
CA GLY A 269 -31.93 0.08 11.95
C GLY A 269 -32.75 -1.20 11.83
N SER A 270 -33.11 -1.57 10.60
CA SER A 270 -34.04 -2.66 10.30
C SER A 270 -33.37 -3.95 9.84
N GLY A 271 -32.12 -3.89 9.36
CA GLY A 271 -31.46 -4.99 8.70
C GLY A 271 -31.96 -5.24 7.26
N GLU A 272 -32.83 -4.40 6.72
CA GLU A 272 -33.34 -4.56 5.35
C GLU A 272 -32.21 -4.44 4.32
N LEU A 273 -32.19 -5.35 3.34
CA LEU A 273 -31.30 -5.25 2.19
C LEU A 273 -31.74 -4.06 1.31
N LEU A 274 -31.05 -2.93 1.43
CA LEU A 274 -31.33 -1.71 0.66
C LEU A 274 -31.00 -1.88 -0.81
N TRP A 275 -29.89 -2.53 -1.11
CA TRP A 275 -29.52 -2.91 -2.48
C TRP A 275 -28.49 -4.03 -2.52
N SER A 276 -28.50 -4.77 -3.64
CA SER A 276 -27.41 -5.65 -4.06
C SER A 276 -26.88 -5.20 -5.41
N ARG A 277 -25.56 -5.27 -5.59
CA ARG A 277 -24.90 -4.98 -6.86
C ARG A 277 -24.06 -6.16 -7.29
N ASP A 278 -24.49 -6.83 -8.35
CA ASP A 278 -23.72 -7.88 -8.99
C ASP A 278 -22.54 -7.27 -9.77
N ILE A 279 -21.36 -7.84 -9.57
CA ILE A 279 -20.11 -7.46 -10.22
C ILE A 279 -19.81 -8.50 -11.29
N ALA A 280 -19.69 -8.03 -12.54
CA ALA A 280 -19.41 -8.90 -13.66
C ALA A 280 -18.06 -9.59 -13.47
N VAL A 281 -18.01 -10.91 -13.64
CA VAL A 281 -16.73 -11.65 -13.64
C VAL A 281 -15.86 -11.16 -14.80
N ASP A 282 -14.61 -10.78 -14.51
CA ASP A 282 -13.67 -10.40 -15.55
C ASP A 282 -13.42 -11.59 -16.50
N PRO A 283 -13.78 -11.48 -17.79
CA PRO A 283 -13.59 -12.56 -18.76
C PRO A 283 -12.13 -13.01 -18.92
N SER A 284 -11.16 -12.16 -18.56
CA SER A 284 -9.73 -12.45 -18.68
C SER A 284 -9.24 -13.50 -17.67
N VAL A 285 -9.94 -13.64 -16.54
CA VAL A 285 -9.68 -14.64 -15.49
C VAL A 285 -10.74 -15.74 -15.45
N ALA A 286 -11.77 -15.63 -16.29
CA ALA A 286 -12.86 -16.61 -16.37
C ALA A 286 -12.33 -17.99 -16.81
N GLY A 287 -12.51 -18.99 -15.96
CA GLY A 287 -12.07 -20.38 -16.18
C GLY A 287 -10.71 -20.74 -15.58
N GLU A 288 -9.96 -19.78 -15.02
CA GLU A 288 -8.85 -20.07 -14.14
C GLU A 288 -9.39 -20.41 -12.75
N LYS A 289 -9.25 -21.68 -12.34
CA LYS A 289 -9.64 -22.10 -10.98
C LYS A 289 -8.68 -21.50 -9.97
N ILE A 290 -9.14 -20.44 -9.30
CA ILE A 290 -8.44 -19.87 -8.15
C ILE A 290 -8.50 -20.88 -7.02
N LYS A 291 -7.33 -21.23 -6.48
CA LYS A 291 -7.27 -22.07 -5.30
C LYS A 291 -7.72 -21.26 -4.11
N THR A 292 -8.82 -21.69 -3.50
CA THR A 292 -9.37 -21.12 -2.26
C THR A 292 -9.63 -22.27 -1.28
N SER A 293 -9.78 -21.95 0.01
CA SER A 293 -10.28 -22.89 1.02
C SER A 293 -11.70 -22.50 1.44
N ASN A 294 -12.33 -23.30 2.31
CA ASN A 294 -13.58 -22.90 2.96
C ASN A 294 -13.39 -21.69 3.88
N ASP A 295 -12.17 -21.47 4.37
CA ASP A 295 -11.83 -20.39 5.30
C ASP A 295 -11.51 -19.06 4.57
N THR A 296 -11.43 -19.06 3.23
CA THR A 296 -11.25 -17.83 2.42
C THR A 296 -12.31 -17.61 1.34
N GLY A 297 -12.73 -18.67 0.64
CA GLY A 297 -13.69 -18.56 -0.46
C GLY A 297 -13.29 -17.52 -1.52
N TYR A 298 -14.28 -16.92 -2.19
CA TYR A 298 -14.06 -15.94 -3.26
C TYR A 298 -14.22 -14.46 -2.84
N ALA A 299 -14.59 -14.22 -1.58
CA ALA A 299 -14.84 -12.89 -1.01
C ALA A 299 -14.28 -12.80 0.42
N ALA A 300 -13.00 -13.15 0.60
CA ALA A 300 -12.30 -12.98 1.87
C ALA A 300 -12.01 -11.52 2.26
N PRO A 301 -11.53 -10.66 1.34
CA PRO A 301 -11.13 -9.30 1.71
C PRO A 301 -12.28 -8.52 2.34
N THR A 302 -12.06 -8.00 3.54
CA THR A 302 -12.97 -7.01 4.12
C THR A 302 -12.90 -5.73 3.29
N MET A 303 -14.08 -5.17 3.02
CA MET A 303 -14.24 -3.94 2.26
C MET A 303 -13.68 -2.74 3.02
N ALA A 304 -13.58 -1.61 2.33
CA ALA A 304 -13.28 -0.34 2.96
C ALA A 304 -14.15 0.79 2.40
N THR A 305 -14.37 1.85 3.16
CA THR A 305 -14.97 3.09 2.66
C THR A 305 -14.14 4.31 3.03
N ASP A 306 -14.18 5.34 2.20
CA ASP A 306 -13.65 6.67 2.50
C ASP A 306 -14.78 7.67 2.85
N GLY A 307 -15.99 7.15 3.12
CA GLY A 307 -17.20 7.93 3.38
C GLY A 307 -17.92 8.45 2.13
N ARG A 308 -17.36 8.21 0.94
CA ARG A 308 -17.94 8.65 -0.34
C ARG A 308 -18.24 7.47 -1.25
N PHE A 309 -17.33 6.49 -1.24
CA PHE A 309 -17.44 5.24 -1.96
C PHE A 309 -17.20 4.05 -1.03
N VAL A 310 -17.80 2.91 -1.35
CA VAL A 310 -17.45 1.61 -0.79
C VAL A 310 -16.60 0.85 -1.80
N PHE A 311 -15.47 0.32 -1.35
CA PHE A 311 -14.52 -0.44 -2.14
C PHE A 311 -14.57 -1.91 -1.75
N ALA A 312 -14.67 -2.79 -2.74
CA ALA A 312 -14.65 -4.23 -2.53
C ALA A 312 -13.60 -4.89 -3.42
N MET A 313 -13.01 -5.97 -2.90
CA MET A 313 -12.05 -6.78 -3.63
C MET A 313 -12.40 -8.27 -3.49
N PHE A 314 -12.21 -9.02 -4.57
CA PHE A 314 -12.52 -10.44 -4.64
C PHE A 314 -11.25 -11.28 -4.83
N ALA A 315 -11.37 -12.60 -4.62
CA ALA A 315 -10.23 -13.52 -4.70
C ALA A 315 -9.56 -13.57 -6.07
N ASP A 316 -10.24 -13.09 -7.12
CA ASP A 316 -9.75 -13.02 -8.50
C ASP A 316 -8.99 -11.72 -8.84
N GLY A 317 -8.81 -10.83 -7.86
CA GLY A 317 -8.13 -9.56 -8.07
C GLY A 317 -9.02 -8.47 -8.69
N GLN A 318 -10.33 -8.68 -8.79
CA GLN A 318 -11.23 -7.58 -9.14
C GLN A 318 -11.41 -6.63 -7.96
N LEU A 319 -11.15 -5.36 -8.22
CA LEU A 319 -11.35 -4.22 -7.32
C LEU A 319 -12.47 -3.34 -7.89
N VAL A 320 -13.48 -3.05 -7.09
CA VAL A 320 -14.63 -2.22 -7.49
C VAL A 320 -14.85 -1.09 -6.50
N ALA A 321 -15.32 0.05 -6.99
CA ALA A 321 -15.87 1.14 -6.19
C ALA A 321 -17.33 1.38 -6.54
N LEU A 322 -18.18 1.41 -5.52
CA LEU A 322 -19.58 1.77 -5.62
C LEU A 322 -19.84 3.02 -4.79
N ASP A 323 -20.76 3.87 -5.22
CA ASP A 323 -21.33 4.87 -4.31
C ASP A 323 -22.31 4.23 -3.32
N PHE A 324 -22.79 5.00 -2.33
CA PHE A 324 -23.71 4.45 -1.31
C PHE A 324 -25.13 4.15 -1.84
N ALA A 325 -25.46 4.59 -3.06
CA ALA A 325 -26.66 4.16 -3.77
C ALA A 325 -26.43 2.85 -4.56
N GLY A 326 -25.25 2.25 -4.43
CA GLY A 326 -24.86 1.01 -5.09
C GLY A 326 -24.58 1.17 -6.57
N ARG A 327 -24.33 2.38 -7.07
CA ARG A 327 -23.95 2.60 -8.47
C ARG A 327 -22.44 2.42 -8.62
N GLU A 328 -22.04 1.68 -9.64
CA GLU A 328 -20.61 1.48 -9.94
C GLU A 328 -19.97 2.78 -10.42
N ALA A 329 -18.96 3.23 -9.69
CA ALA A 329 -18.10 4.33 -10.10
C ALA A 329 -17.02 3.83 -11.06
N TRP A 330 -16.38 2.72 -10.72
CA TRP A 330 -15.38 2.05 -11.56
C TRP A 330 -15.12 0.61 -11.09
N THR A 331 -14.63 -0.21 -12.01
CA THR A 331 -14.10 -1.56 -11.76
C THR A 331 -12.72 -1.70 -12.39
N ARG A 332 -11.82 -2.40 -11.72
CA ARG A 332 -10.44 -2.66 -12.16
C ARG A 332 -10.07 -4.11 -11.88
N SER A 333 -9.48 -4.76 -12.89
CA SER A 333 -8.88 -6.09 -12.73
C SER A 333 -7.39 -5.96 -12.43
N LEU A 334 -6.93 -6.59 -11.36
CA LEU A 334 -5.52 -6.74 -11.01
C LEU A 334 -4.95 -8.09 -11.50
N GLY A 335 -5.79 -8.92 -12.14
CA GLY A 335 -5.49 -10.28 -12.56
C GLY A 335 -5.53 -11.27 -11.40
N ALA A 336 -5.87 -12.53 -11.70
CA ALA A 336 -5.98 -13.58 -10.68
C ALA A 336 -4.65 -13.81 -9.96
N PRO A 337 -4.66 -14.05 -8.63
CA PRO A 337 -3.44 -14.18 -7.87
C PRO A 337 -2.68 -15.45 -8.27
N GLN A 338 -1.38 -15.31 -8.51
CA GLN A 338 -0.55 -16.41 -8.95
C GLN A 338 0.07 -17.15 -7.76
N ARG A 339 -0.11 -18.48 -7.74
CA ARG A 339 0.48 -19.40 -6.74
C ARG A 339 0.10 -19.10 -5.28
N ASN A 340 -1.02 -18.42 -5.05
CA ASN A 340 -1.60 -18.29 -3.72
C ASN A 340 -2.46 -19.52 -3.41
N SER A 341 -2.23 -20.17 -2.27
CA SER A 341 -2.96 -21.39 -1.87
C SER A 341 -4.39 -21.10 -1.39
N TYR A 342 -4.65 -19.87 -0.92
CA TYR A 342 -5.93 -19.46 -0.33
C TYR A 342 -6.61 -18.31 -1.10
N GLY A 343 -6.21 -18.06 -2.34
CA GLY A 343 -6.65 -16.91 -3.11
C GLY A 343 -6.11 -15.61 -2.52
N HIS A 344 -6.80 -14.50 -2.78
CA HIS A 344 -6.51 -13.21 -2.16
C HIS A 344 -7.43 -12.96 -0.96
N ALA A 345 -6.86 -12.57 0.18
CA ALA A 345 -7.61 -12.33 1.43
C ALA A 345 -7.28 -11.02 2.15
N SER A 346 -6.17 -10.35 1.82
CA SER A 346 -5.82 -9.07 2.45
C SER A 346 -6.92 -8.04 2.23
N SER A 347 -7.41 -7.45 3.31
CA SER A 347 -8.48 -6.45 3.28
C SER A 347 -7.99 -5.10 2.73
N LEU A 348 -8.94 -4.27 2.31
CA LEU A 348 -8.65 -2.94 1.79
C LEU A 348 -8.49 -1.93 2.92
N VAL A 349 -7.69 -0.88 2.67
CA VAL A 349 -7.62 0.30 3.54
C VAL A 349 -7.71 1.57 2.70
N THR A 350 -8.34 2.61 3.25
CA THR A 350 -8.46 3.91 2.59
C THR A 350 -7.53 4.93 3.23
N TYR A 351 -7.04 5.88 2.43
CA TYR A 351 -6.27 7.00 2.93
C TYR A 351 -6.49 8.25 2.08
N ARG A 352 -7.05 9.30 2.68
CA ARG A 352 -7.29 10.62 2.05
C ARG A 352 -7.88 10.52 0.64
N GLY A 353 -8.92 9.70 0.48
CA GLY A 353 -9.62 9.50 -0.78
C GLY A 353 -8.95 8.56 -1.77
N SER A 354 -7.92 7.85 -1.34
CA SER A 354 -7.29 6.75 -2.09
C SER A 354 -7.66 5.40 -1.46
N VAL A 355 -7.61 4.34 -2.27
CA VAL A 355 -7.69 2.95 -1.81
C VAL A 355 -6.34 2.26 -2.01
N ILE A 356 -5.87 1.60 -0.96
CA ILE A 356 -4.58 0.91 -0.91
C ILE A 356 -4.81 -0.59 -0.91
N VAL A 357 -4.03 -1.30 -1.72
CA VAL A 357 -4.12 -2.76 -1.91
C VAL A 357 -2.75 -3.39 -1.68
N GLN A 358 -2.66 -4.25 -0.66
CA GLN A 358 -1.55 -5.18 -0.48
C GLN A 358 -1.84 -6.44 -1.30
N TYR A 359 -1.22 -6.58 -2.48
CA TYR A 359 -1.45 -7.68 -3.41
C TYR A 359 -0.23 -8.60 -3.48
N ASP A 360 -0.01 -9.34 -2.40
CA ASP A 360 1.14 -10.23 -2.24
C ASP A 360 0.88 -11.62 -2.83
N GLN A 361 1.85 -12.11 -3.59
CA GLN A 361 1.70 -13.30 -4.43
C GLN A 361 2.99 -14.07 -4.61
N GLY A 362 2.86 -15.35 -4.94
CA GLY A 362 3.98 -16.18 -5.36
C GLY A 362 4.94 -16.57 -4.24
N THR A 363 6.13 -17.00 -4.64
CA THR A 363 7.23 -17.32 -3.72
C THR A 363 8.27 -16.20 -3.71
N ASN A 364 9.25 -16.31 -2.81
CA ASN A 364 10.37 -15.36 -2.69
C ASN A 364 11.13 -15.11 -4.01
N ASP A 365 11.12 -16.06 -4.94
CA ASP A 365 11.84 -15.97 -6.21
C ASP A 365 11.03 -15.32 -7.34
N ASP A 366 9.70 -15.20 -7.19
CA ASP A 366 8.81 -14.82 -8.29
C ASP A 366 8.70 -13.29 -8.49
N GLN A 367 8.94 -12.48 -7.45
CA GLN A 367 8.81 -11.00 -7.45
C GLN A 367 7.44 -10.49 -7.94
N LEU A 368 6.36 -11.16 -7.54
CA LEU A 368 4.99 -10.85 -7.98
C LEU A 368 4.23 -9.91 -7.04
N SER A 369 4.66 -9.81 -5.78
CA SER A 369 4.00 -9.02 -4.75
C SER A 369 4.06 -7.52 -5.01
N LYS A 370 2.96 -6.82 -4.74
CA LYS A 370 2.82 -5.38 -4.99
C LYS A 370 2.03 -4.70 -3.88
N LEU A 371 2.45 -3.49 -3.49
CA LEU A 371 1.60 -2.54 -2.80
C LEU A 371 1.15 -1.48 -3.82
N MET A 372 -0.15 -1.26 -3.93
CA MET A 372 -0.74 -0.37 -4.93
C MET A 372 -1.64 0.66 -4.27
N CYS A 373 -1.68 1.86 -4.85
CA CYS A 373 -2.58 2.92 -4.44
C CYS A 373 -3.34 3.46 -5.65
N PHE A 374 -4.66 3.56 -5.50
CA PHE A 374 -5.55 4.06 -6.53
C PHE A 374 -6.35 5.26 -6.00
N ASP A 375 -6.60 6.22 -6.88
CA ASP A 375 -7.55 7.29 -6.61
C ASP A 375 -8.95 6.69 -6.41
N GLY A 376 -9.58 6.95 -5.27
CA GLY A 376 -10.84 6.31 -4.89
C GLY A 376 -12.02 6.73 -5.76
N ALA A 377 -11.99 7.92 -6.36
CA ALA A 377 -13.07 8.39 -7.21
C ALA A 377 -13.01 7.81 -8.63
N THR A 378 -11.80 7.52 -9.13
CA THR A 378 -11.58 7.17 -10.55
C THR A 378 -11.00 5.79 -10.79
N GLY A 379 -10.42 5.14 -9.77
CA GLY A 379 -9.69 3.87 -9.92
C GLY A 379 -8.36 4.02 -10.66
N SER A 380 -7.90 5.26 -10.86
CA SER A 380 -6.64 5.55 -11.55
C SER A 380 -5.46 5.21 -10.63
N PRO A 381 -4.42 4.53 -11.12
CA PRO A 381 -3.24 4.23 -10.31
C PRO A 381 -2.51 5.53 -9.96
N ILE A 382 -2.20 5.70 -8.68
CA ILE A 382 -1.37 6.80 -8.16
C ILE A 382 0.09 6.33 -8.11
N TRP A 383 0.33 5.21 -7.45
CA TRP A 383 1.66 4.58 -7.36
C TRP A 383 1.54 3.06 -7.18
N GLU A 384 2.64 2.36 -7.49
CA GLU A 384 2.81 0.92 -7.30
C GLU A 384 4.24 0.67 -6.82
N THR A 385 4.38 -0.16 -5.78
CA THR A 385 5.66 -0.60 -5.23
C THR A 385 5.75 -2.11 -5.35
N ILE A 386 6.76 -2.60 -6.08
CA ILE A 386 7.08 -4.02 -6.15
C ILE A 386 7.72 -4.45 -4.84
N ARG A 387 7.25 -5.54 -4.26
CA ARG A 387 7.71 -6.09 -2.99
C ARG A 387 8.48 -7.38 -3.24
N ALA A 388 9.69 -7.47 -2.70
CA ALA A 388 10.50 -8.68 -2.73
C ALA A 388 10.09 -9.62 -1.58
N THR A 389 8.83 -10.05 -1.58
CA THR A 389 8.19 -10.86 -0.53
C THR A 389 7.28 -11.90 -1.20
N PRO A 390 7.05 -13.06 -0.58
CA PRO A 390 6.14 -14.07 -1.11
C PRO A 390 4.69 -13.66 -0.82
N ALA A 391 3.74 -14.54 -1.13
CA ALA A 391 2.34 -14.39 -0.75
C ALA A 391 2.17 -14.17 0.76
N SER A 392 1.25 -13.27 1.11
CA SER A 392 0.79 -13.02 2.48
C SER A 392 -0.71 -12.72 2.44
N TRP A 393 -1.39 -12.91 3.58
CA TRP A 393 -2.83 -12.68 3.72
C TRP A 393 -3.16 -11.65 4.81
N SER A 394 -2.13 -11.09 5.43
CA SER A 394 -2.21 -9.94 6.34
C SER A 394 -2.81 -8.72 5.65
N SER A 395 -3.69 -8.01 6.36
CA SER A 395 -4.27 -6.75 5.86
C SER A 395 -3.40 -5.57 6.30
N PRO A 396 -3.14 -4.59 5.43
CA PRO A 396 -2.37 -3.41 5.79
C PRO A 396 -3.18 -2.47 6.68
N ILE A 397 -2.49 -1.71 7.52
CA ILE A 397 -3.08 -0.59 8.28
C ILE A 397 -2.43 0.73 7.87
N VAL A 398 -3.13 1.84 8.07
CA VAL A 398 -2.55 3.18 7.95
C VAL A 398 -2.50 3.81 9.32
N ILE A 399 -1.29 4.14 9.76
CA ILE A 399 -1.03 4.75 11.07
C ILE A 399 -0.62 6.21 10.88
N GLU A 400 -0.79 7.01 11.93
CA GLU A 400 -0.25 8.36 12.02
C GLU A 400 0.68 8.42 13.23
N HIS A 401 1.91 8.88 13.02
CA HIS A 401 2.90 9.05 14.08
C HIS A 401 3.56 10.42 13.92
N ASP A 402 3.46 11.29 14.93
CA ASP A 402 3.96 12.67 14.90
C ASP A 402 3.48 13.49 13.69
N GLY A 403 2.25 13.24 13.23
CA GLY A 403 1.65 13.90 12.06
C GLY A 403 2.08 13.31 10.71
N GLU A 404 2.95 12.29 10.72
CA GLU A 404 3.43 11.60 9.54
C GLU A 404 2.69 10.26 9.36
N PRO A 405 2.00 10.08 8.22
CA PRO A 405 1.25 8.86 7.96
C PRO A 405 2.15 7.74 7.40
N GLN A 406 1.89 6.50 7.77
CA GLN A 406 2.63 5.32 7.30
C GLN A 406 1.67 4.16 7.00
N ILE A 407 1.87 3.45 5.89
CA ILE A 407 1.21 2.17 5.61
C ILE A 407 2.07 1.07 6.22
N ILE A 408 1.51 0.25 7.10
CA ILE A 408 2.21 -0.88 7.70
C ILE A 408 1.70 -2.17 7.07
N THR A 409 2.62 -3.00 6.59
CA THR A 409 2.33 -4.31 5.99
C THR A 409 3.10 -5.40 6.74
N CYS A 410 2.51 -6.59 6.87
CA CYS A 410 3.20 -7.78 7.34
C CYS A 410 3.28 -8.83 6.23
N CYS A 411 4.41 -9.53 6.15
CA CYS A 411 4.72 -10.56 5.16
C CYS A 411 5.95 -11.37 5.62
N ASP A 412 6.24 -12.50 5.00
CA ASP A 412 7.52 -13.20 5.22
C ASP A 412 8.69 -12.43 4.56
N PRO A 413 9.81 -12.15 5.26
CA PRO A 413 10.04 -12.21 6.72
C PRO A 413 9.79 -10.86 7.44
N TRP A 414 9.15 -9.90 6.77
CA TRP A 414 9.18 -8.49 7.13
C TRP A 414 7.86 -7.93 7.70
N VAL A 415 8.01 -7.03 8.67
CA VAL A 415 7.09 -5.90 8.85
C VAL A 415 7.70 -4.69 8.15
N ILE A 416 6.93 -4.03 7.28
CA ILE A 416 7.44 -2.93 6.44
C ILE A 416 6.50 -1.73 6.53
N ALA A 417 7.08 -0.54 6.68
CA ALA A 417 6.38 0.73 6.55
C ALA A 417 6.63 1.39 5.21
N TYR A 418 5.57 1.93 4.61
CA TYR A 418 5.61 2.70 3.37
C TYR A 418 4.99 4.08 3.56
N SER A 419 5.45 5.02 2.76
CA SER A 419 4.84 6.34 2.61
C SER A 419 3.52 6.22 1.82
N PRO A 420 2.37 6.67 2.35
CA PRO A 420 1.10 6.60 1.62
C PRO A 420 1.05 7.51 0.38
N SER A 421 1.90 8.54 0.31
CA SER A 421 1.86 9.52 -0.79
C SER A 421 2.47 9.00 -2.10
N ASP A 422 3.47 8.14 -2.01
CA ASP A 422 4.31 7.72 -3.14
C ASP A 422 4.75 6.25 -3.07
N GLY A 423 4.36 5.52 -2.03
CA GLY A 423 4.67 4.09 -1.89
C GLY A 423 6.12 3.80 -1.53
N THR A 424 6.94 4.81 -1.22
CA THR A 424 8.34 4.58 -0.86
C THR A 424 8.45 3.90 0.49
N GLU A 425 9.25 2.85 0.57
CA GLU A 425 9.58 2.22 1.83
C GLU A 425 10.31 3.18 2.78
N ARG A 426 9.86 3.23 4.03
CA ARG A 426 10.45 4.04 5.10
C ARG A 426 11.39 3.22 5.99
N TRP A 427 10.88 2.10 6.49
CA TRP A 427 11.62 1.15 7.32
C TRP A 427 11.08 -0.26 7.17
N ARG A 428 11.89 -1.25 7.58
CA ARG A 428 11.52 -2.67 7.66
C ARG A 428 12.15 -3.34 8.87
N ALA A 429 11.48 -4.34 9.44
CA ALA A 429 11.99 -5.19 10.51
C ALA A 429 11.82 -6.67 10.14
N ASN A 430 12.88 -7.46 10.27
CA ASN A 430 12.84 -8.91 10.05
C ASN A 430 12.36 -9.60 11.34
N CYS A 431 11.07 -9.92 11.40
CA CYS A 431 10.47 -10.54 12.58
C CYS A 431 9.41 -11.59 12.25
N LEU A 432 9.19 -11.93 10.97
CA LEU A 432 8.17 -12.90 10.55
C LEU A 432 8.77 -13.99 9.64
N ASP A 433 10.04 -14.35 9.86
CA ASP A 433 10.82 -15.23 8.98
C ASP A 433 10.23 -16.64 8.85
N ARG A 434 10.14 -17.10 7.59
CA ARG A 434 9.84 -18.48 7.15
C ARG A 434 8.42 -18.99 7.44
N VAL A 435 7.45 -18.09 7.55
CA VAL A 435 6.04 -18.48 7.76
C VAL A 435 5.09 -17.75 6.83
N GLU A 436 3.96 -18.38 6.52
CA GLU A 436 2.83 -17.68 5.91
C GLU A 436 2.24 -16.70 6.92
N VAL A 437 2.03 -15.43 6.54
CA VAL A 437 1.56 -14.38 7.47
C VAL A 437 0.08 -14.09 7.25
N GLY A 438 -0.73 -14.39 8.26
CA GLY A 438 -2.17 -14.13 8.31
C GLY A 438 -2.58 -12.89 9.13
N PRO A 439 -2.08 -12.68 10.36
CA PRO A 439 -2.55 -11.63 11.24
C PRO A 439 -2.17 -10.24 10.71
N SER A 440 -3.07 -9.28 10.88
CA SER A 440 -2.82 -7.88 10.57
C SER A 440 -2.08 -7.21 11.74
N PRO A 441 -1.17 -6.26 11.48
CA PRO A 441 -0.51 -5.51 12.54
C PRO A 441 -1.52 -4.62 13.27
N VAL A 442 -1.16 -4.20 14.48
CA VAL A 442 -1.87 -3.18 15.25
C VAL A 442 -0.88 -2.13 15.74
N HIS A 443 -1.32 -0.87 15.81
CA HIS A 443 -0.49 0.23 16.27
C HIS A 443 -1.06 0.87 17.53
N SER A 444 -0.19 1.17 18.48
CA SER A 444 -0.53 1.92 19.69
C SER A 444 0.71 2.69 20.16
N ASP A 445 0.54 3.99 20.44
CA ASP A 445 1.56 4.86 21.04
C ASP A 445 2.94 4.84 20.37
N GLY A 446 3.00 4.85 19.03
CA GLY A 446 4.26 4.84 18.29
C GLY A 446 4.93 3.46 18.19
N VAL A 447 4.20 2.40 18.56
CA VAL A 447 4.66 1.02 18.47
C VAL A 447 3.70 0.23 17.59
N VAL A 448 4.25 -0.48 16.61
CA VAL A 448 3.55 -1.51 15.84
C VAL A 448 3.78 -2.86 16.50
N TYR A 449 2.70 -3.62 16.66
CA TYR A 449 2.75 -4.99 17.12
C TYR A 449 2.29 -5.92 16.01
N ALA A 450 3.10 -6.93 15.73
CA ALA A 450 2.86 -7.88 14.65
C ALA A 450 3.43 -9.24 15.03
N GLY A 451 2.76 -10.31 14.63
CA GLY A 451 3.30 -11.65 14.80
C GLY A 451 2.50 -12.69 14.04
N ASN A 452 3.05 -13.89 14.03
CA ASN A 452 2.46 -15.05 13.42
C ASN A 452 2.92 -16.31 14.17
N ASP A 453 2.07 -17.32 14.23
CA ASP A 453 2.43 -18.66 14.71
C ASP A 453 3.61 -19.20 13.92
N MET A 454 4.44 -20.03 14.56
CA MET A 454 5.69 -20.56 14.00
C MET A 454 6.78 -19.51 13.68
N ALA A 455 6.54 -18.22 13.91
CA ALA A 455 7.55 -17.17 13.87
C ALA A 455 7.73 -16.55 15.27
N ILE A 456 7.51 -15.25 15.41
CA ILE A 456 7.51 -14.53 16.68
C ILE A 456 6.37 -13.50 16.67
N TYR A 457 6.11 -12.96 17.85
CA TYR A 457 5.36 -11.73 18.04
C TYR A 457 6.34 -10.61 18.44
N ALA A 458 6.28 -9.47 17.77
CA ALA A 458 7.24 -8.38 17.94
C ALA A 458 6.55 -7.04 18.17
N ALA A 459 7.12 -6.24 19.06
CA ALA A 459 6.81 -4.82 19.22
C ALA A 459 7.91 -3.97 18.58
N ILE A 460 7.54 -3.05 17.70
CA ILE A 460 8.45 -2.35 16.80
C ILE A 460 8.18 -0.84 16.86
N GLY A 461 9.18 -0.04 17.22
CA GLY A 461 9.09 1.42 17.15
C GLY A 461 8.98 1.91 15.70
N VAL A 462 8.14 2.92 15.46
CA VAL A 462 7.78 3.39 14.10
C VAL A 462 8.53 4.64 13.64
N ASP A 463 9.43 5.16 14.47
CA ASP A 463 10.23 6.37 14.25
C ASP A 463 11.58 6.09 13.54
N GLY A 464 11.84 4.83 13.19
CA GLY A 464 13.06 4.40 12.53
C GLY A 464 13.12 4.63 11.01
N SER A 465 14.27 4.30 10.41
CA SER A 465 14.49 4.35 8.96
C SER A 465 15.40 3.23 8.49
N GLY A 466 15.11 2.66 7.32
CA GLY A 466 15.86 1.57 6.72
C GLY A 466 15.58 0.23 7.40
N ASP A 467 16.58 -0.65 7.46
CA ASP A 467 16.45 -1.89 8.23
C ASP A 467 16.57 -1.57 9.72
N VAL A 468 15.46 -1.70 10.44
CA VAL A 468 15.36 -1.35 11.86
C VAL A 468 15.37 -2.56 12.79
N THR A 469 15.62 -3.76 12.25
CA THR A 469 15.57 -5.05 12.98
C THR A 469 16.34 -4.98 14.31
N ASP A 470 17.59 -4.52 14.27
CA ASP A 470 18.45 -4.48 15.47
C ASP A 470 18.25 -3.24 16.35
N SER A 471 17.47 -2.24 15.90
CA SER A 471 17.43 -0.90 16.51
C SER A 471 16.07 -0.49 17.06
N HIS A 472 14.97 -0.98 16.48
CA HIS A 472 13.61 -0.58 16.86
C HIS A 472 12.70 -1.75 17.23
N VAL A 473 13.18 -3.00 17.15
CA VAL A 473 12.48 -4.12 17.79
C VAL A 473 12.67 -3.98 19.30
N LEU A 474 11.59 -3.61 20.00
CA LEU A 474 11.59 -3.30 21.43
C LEU A 474 11.61 -4.58 22.26
N TRP A 475 10.82 -5.57 21.85
CA TRP A 475 10.77 -6.90 22.43
C TRP A 475 10.14 -7.89 21.46
N THR A 476 10.39 -9.17 21.70
CA THR A 476 9.83 -10.29 20.94
C THR A 476 9.33 -11.37 21.89
N ALA A 477 8.30 -12.11 21.51
CA ALA A 477 7.84 -13.34 22.16
C ALA A 477 7.80 -14.46 21.11
N ASP A 478 8.15 -15.68 21.51
CA ASP A 478 8.06 -16.90 20.70
C ASP A 478 6.98 -17.87 21.22
N TYR A 479 6.20 -17.43 22.20
CA TYR A 479 5.08 -18.13 22.81
C TYR A 479 3.82 -17.26 22.79
N GLY A 480 2.65 -17.89 22.80
CA GLY A 480 1.36 -17.19 22.73
C GLY A 480 1.13 -16.48 21.40
N LEU A 481 1.48 -17.12 20.28
CA LEU A 481 1.48 -16.49 18.96
C LEU A 481 0.09 -16.55 18.29
N PRO A 482 -0.33 -15.49 17.59
CA PRO A 482 -1.55 -15.51 16.76
C PRO A 482 -1.28 -16.17 15.41
N ASP A 483 -2.29 -16.80 14.79
CA ASP A 483 -2.16 -17.41 13.44
C ASP A 483 -3.09 -16.74 12.42
N THR A 484 -4.38 -16.59 12.70
CA THR A 484 -5.30 -15.80 11.86
C THR A 484 -5.86 -14.58 12.57
N CYS A 485 -6.04 -14.67 13.89
CA CYS A 485 -6.58 -13.60 14.71
C CYS A 485 -5.56 -12.47 14.87
N SER A 486 -5.92 -11.25 14.45
CA SER A 486 -5.05 -10.08 14.62
C SER A 486 -5.01 -9.66 16.09
N PRO A 487 -3.85 -9.28 16.64
CA PRO A 487 -3.70 -8.87 18.03
C PRO A 487 -4.56 -7.66 18.41
N LEU A 488 -4.80 -7.46 19.70
CA LEU A 488 -5.50 -6.29 20.25
C LEU A 488 -4.61 -5.62 21.31
N VAL A 489 -4.43 -4.31 21.22
CA VAL A 489 -3.60 -3.56 22.17
C VAL A 489 -4.46 -2.56 22.91
N THR A 490 -4.54 -2.70 24.22
CA THR A 490 -5.24 -1.76 25.11
C THR A 490 -4.25 -0.71 25.64
N ASP A 491 -4.68 0.14 26.56
CA ASP A 491 -3.78 1.07 27.25
C ASP A 491 -2.72 0.35 28.10
N GLU A 492 -3.02 -0.88 28.55
CA GLU A 492 -2.18 -1.64 29.50
C GLU A 492 -1.65 -2.96 28.95
N PHE A 493 -2.39 -3.60 28.04
CA PHE A 493 -2.15 -4.98 27.64
C PHE A 493 -1.99 -5.13 26.14
N VAL A 494 -1.22 -6.13 25.75
CA VAL A 494 -1.21 -6.66 24.39
C VAL A 494 -1.82 -8.05 24.46
N LEU A 495 -2.89 -8.27 23.72
CA LEU A 495 -3.65 -9.51 23.70
C LEU A 495 -3.46 -10.21 22.35
N THR A 496 -3.02 -11.45 22.40
CA THR A 496 -2.96 -12.33 21.23
C THR A 496 -3.93 -13.47 21.45
N LEU A 497 -4.64 -13.84 20.39
CA LEU A 497 -5.58 -14.96 20.40
C LEU A 497 -5.04 -16.01 19.45
N ALA A 498 -4.64 -17.16 19.99
CA ALA A 498 -4.24 -18.27 19.15
C ALA A 498 -5.47 -18.96 18.57
N SER A 499 -5.40 -19.41 17.31
CA SER A 499 -6.54 -20.01 16.59
C SER A 499 -7.11 -21.24 17.30
N TYR A 500 -6.33 -21.90 18.18
CA TYR A 500 -6.73 -23.06 18.97
C TYR A 500 -7.39 -22.74 20.32
N GLY A 501 -7.72 -21.47 20.60
CA GLY A 501 -8.62 -21.12 21.71
C GLY A 501 -8.01 -20.46 22.92
N THR A 502 -6.71 -20.21 22.92
CA THR A 502 -6.03 -19.59 24.06
C THR A 502 -5.79 -18.10 23.81
N LEU A 503 -6.28 -17.27 24.74
CA LEU A 503 -6.00 -15.84 24.81
C LEU A 503 -4.79 -15.63 25.72
N PHE A 504 -3.74 -14.98 25.19
CA PHE A 504 -2.55 -14.61 25.96
C PHE A 504 -2.56 -13.11 26.21
N CYS A 505 -2.13 -12.72 27.40
CA CYS A 505 -2.01 -11.32 27.78
C CYS A 505 -0.58 -10.98 28.13
N PHE A 506 -0.02 -10.00 27.44
CA PHE A 506 1.30 -9.45 27.70
C PHE A 506 1.17 -8.06 28.31
N ASP A 507 2.13 -7.68 29.15
CA ASP A 507 2.28 -6.29 29.56
C ASP A 507 2.73 -5.45 28.37
N LYS A 508 2.00 -4.38 28.05
CA LYS A 508 2.32 -3.52 26.91
C LYS A 508 3.69 -2.84 27.00
N ARG A 509 4.16 -2.54 28.21
CA ARG A 509 5.40 -1.80 28.50
C ARG A 509 6.61 -2.72 28.59
N GLU A 510 6.47 -3.89 29.21
CA GLU A 510 7.58 -4.81 29.47
C GLU A 510 7.67 -5.93 28.42
N GLY A 511 6.53 -6.46 27.95
CA GLY A 511 6.44 -7.43 26.87
C GLY A 511 7.22 -8.75 27.07
N GLY A 512 7.32 -9.54 26.00
CA GLY A 512 8.22 -10.70 25.89
C GLY A 512 7.73 -12.02 26.51
N GLU A 513 6.99 -11.99 27.62
CA GLU A 513 6.37 -13.17 28.25
C GLU A 513 4.93 -12.84 28.65
N PRO A 514 3.97 -13.79 28.51
CA PRO A 514 2.60 -13.53 28.92
C PRO A 514 2.48 -13.44 30.45
N LEU A 515 1.71 -12.46 30.92
CA LEU A 515 1.26 -12.35 32.31
C LEU A 515 0.38 -13.54 32.69
N TRP A 516 -0.46 -13.98 31.76
CA TRP A 516 -1.36 -15.12 31.89
C TRP A 516 -1.85 -15.59 30.52
N GLU A 517 -2.44 -16.78 30.52
CA GLU A 517 -3.16 -17.38 29.41
C GLU A 517 -4.53 -17.88 29.90
N GLU A 518 -5.55 -17.78 29.06
CA GLU A 518 -6.91 -18.25 29.34
C GLU A 518 -7.41 -19.07 28.13
N ASP A 519 -7.76 -20.33 28.38
CA ASP A 519 -8.30 -21.25 27.37
C ASP A 519 -9.83 -21.21 27.34
N PHE A 520 -10.39 -20.96 26.16
CA PHE A 520 -11.83 -20.94 25.92
C PHE A 520 -12.38 -22.26 25.39
N GLY A 521 -11.52 -23.21 25.02
CA GLY A 521 -11.93 -24.53 24.52
C GLY A 521 -12.67 -24.47 23.19
N ALA A 522 -12.37 -23.48 22.35
CA ALA A 522 -13.01 -23.24 21.06
C ALA A 522 -12.00 -22.74 20.02
N ASP A 523 -12.29 -22.93 18.74
CA ASP A 523 -11.43 -22.44 17.65
C ASP A 523 -11.79 -21.01 17.26
N PHE A 524 -10.81 -20.17 16.97
CA PHE A 524 -11.02 -18.77 16.60
C PHE A 524 -10.38 -18.43 15.25
N LEU A 525 -11.16 -17.80 14.38
CA LEU A 525 -10.67 -17.07 13.20
C LEU A 525 -11.05 -15.58 13.25
N SER A 526 -11.99 -15.21 14.14
CA SER A 526 -12.36 -13.82 14.41
C SER A 526 -11.35 -13.20 15.37
N SER A 527 -10.93 -11.98 15.05
CA SER A 527 -9.99 -11.28 15.91
C SER A 527 -10.68 -10.65 17.14
N PRO A 528 -9.98 -10.54 18.28
CA PRO A 528 -10.50 -9.85 19.48
C PRO A 528 -10.78 -8.38 19.20
N SER A 529 -11.84 -7.84 19.81
CA SER A 529 -12.22 -6.42 19.70
C SER A 529 -12.51 -5.79 21.07
N LEU A 530 -12.16 -4.53 21.27
CA LEU A 530 -12.34 -3.79 22.52
C LEU A 530 -13.51 -2.80 22.44
N VAL A 531 -14.38 -2.81 23.45
CA VAL A 531 -15.38 -1.75 23.69
C VAL A 531 -15.32 -1.37 25.17
N GLY A 532 -14.89 -0.14 25.46
CA GLY A 532 -14.59 0.27 26.84
C GLY A 532 -13.47 -0.58 27.44
N ASP A 533 -13.76 -1.30 28.53
CA ASP A 533 -12.87 -2.22 29.24
C ASP A 533 -13.09 -3.70 28.87
N ARG A 534 -14.00 -3.97 27.92
CA ARG A 534 -14.44 -5.32 27.56
C ARG A 534 -13.90 -5.76 26.21
N VAL A 535 -13.37 -6.97 26.19
CA VAL A 535 -12.91 -7.68 25.00
C VAL A 535 -13.98 -8.66 24.55
N TYR A 536 -14.32 -8.62 23.27
CA TYR A 536 -15.29 -9.47 22.61
C TYR A 536 -14.57 -10.51 21.78
N LEU A 537 -14.88 -11.78 22.01
CA LEU A 537 -14.31 -12.93 21.34
C LEU A 537 -15.44 -13.73 20.68
N PHE A 538 -15.28 -14.12 19.42
CA PHE A 538 -16.24 -14.93 18.67
C PHE A 538 -15.53 -16.15 18.08
N SER A 539 -15.94 -17.35 18.46
CA SER A 539 -15.38 -18.59 17.92
C SER A 539 -16.01 -18.98 16.59
N ARG A 540 -15.36 -19.94 15.93
CA ARG A 540 -15.75 -20.52 14.65
C ARG A 540 -17.17 -21.09 14.64
N ASP A 541 -17.60 -21.69 15.74
CA ASP A 541 -18.93 -22.30 15.92
C ASP A 541 -19.99 -21.32 16.45
N GLY A 542 -19.66 -20.02 16.50
CA GLY A 542 -20.59 -18.96 16.90
C GLY A 542 -20.72 -18.76 18.40
N ALA A 543 -19.96 -19.48 19.24
CA ALA A 543 -19.87 -19.14 20.64
C ALA A 543 -19.13 -17.82 20.82
N ALA A 544 -19.49 -17.08 21.85
CA ALA A 544 -18.92 -15.77 22.10
C ALA A 544 -18.71 -15.51 23.59
N TRP A 545 -17.63 -14.81 23.89
CA TRP A 545 -17.28 -14.41 25.25
C TRP A 545 -17.07 -12.90 25.30
N VAL A 546 -17.59 -12.30 26.36
CA VAL A 546 -17.21 -10.95 26.76
C VAL A 546 -16.36 -11.07 28.01
N VAL A 547 -15.15 -10.52 27.96
CA VAL A 547 -14.18 -10.65 29.04
C VAL A 547 -13.55 -9.30 29.38
N GLU A 548 -13.07 -9.18 30.61
CA GLU A 548 -12.35 -8.00 31.11
C GLU A 548 -10.93 -8.45 31.50
N PRO A 549 -9.89 -8.08 30.72
CA PRO A 549 -8.51 -8.45 31.04
C PRO A 549 -7.99 -7.63 32.23
N THR A 550 -7.28 -8.29 33.14
CA THR A 550 -6.60 -7.69 34.29
C THR A 550 -5.13 -8.11 34.31
N ARG A 551 -4.32 -7.61 35.24
CA ARG A 551 -2.92 -8.08 35.34
C ARG A 551 -2.83 -9.52 35.83
N GLU A 552 -3.77 -9.96 36.67
CA GLU A 552 -3.74 -11.27 37.33
C GLU A 552 -4.51 -12.36 36.57
N GLY A 553 -5.26 -11.99 35.54
CA GLY A 553 -6.03 -12.94 34.74
C GLY A 553 -7.11 -12.28 33.88
N CYS A 554 -8.06 -13.10 33.45
CA CYS A 554 -9.17 -12.70 32.59
C CYS A 554 -10.52 -12.93 33.30
N LYS A 555 -11.32 -11.88 33.49
CA LYS A 555 -12.64 -12.02 34.10
C LYS A 555 -13.69 -12.24 33.00
N ARG A 556 -14.30 -13.43 32.99
CA ARG A 556 -15.45 -13.73 32.10
C ARG A 556 -16.68 -12.98 32.57
N ILE A 557 -17.19 -12.06 31.75
CA ILE A 557 -18.38 -11.26 32.03
C ILE A 557 -19.64 -12.01 31.62
N SER A 558 -19.60 -12.64 30.46
CA SER A 558 -20.72 -13.37 29.88
C SER A 558 -20.27 -14.29 28.76
N GLU A 559 -21.14 -15.24 28.45
CA GLU A 559 -21.04 -16.15 27.32
C GLU A 559 -22.35 -16.04 26.53
N SER A 560 -22.28 -16.17 25.21
CA SER A 560 -23.42 -16.01 24.29
C SER A 560 -23.21 -16.90 23.07
N GLN A 561 -24.26 -17.09 22.28
CA GLN A 561 -24.24 -17.94 21.10
C GLN A 561 -24.87 -17.21 19.92
N LEU A 562 -24.26 -17.30 18.74
CA LEU A 562 -24.78 -16.72 17.49
C LEU A 562 -25.81 -17.63 16.79
N GLY A 563 -25.77 -18.93 17.07
CA GLY A 563 -26.63 -19.93 16.45
C GLY A 563 -26.18 -20.38 15.06
N GLU A 564 -25.03 -19.88 14.58
CA GLU A 564 -24.38 -20.32 13.34
C GLU A 564 -22.87 -20.10 13.37
N ASP A 565 -22.15 -20.81 12.52
CA ASP A 565 -20.70 -20.66 12.37
C ASP A 565 -20.33 -19.22 12.00
N CYS A 566 -19.23 -18.72 12.58
CA CYS A 566 -18.75 -17.36 12.41
C CYS A 566 -17.22 -17.32 12.28
N VAL A 567 -16.73 -16.78 11.18
CA VAL A 567 -15.27 -16.65 10.93
C VAL A 567 -14.84 -15.19 10.72
N THR A 568 -15.73 -14.24 11.01
CA THR A 568 -15.52 -12.81 10.75
C THR A 568 -15.38 -12.03 12.06
N SER A 569 -14.62 -10.93 12.01
CA SER A 569 -14.51 -10.01 13.15
C SER A 569 -15.70 -9.04 13.20
N PRO A 570 -16.20 -8.69 14.40
CA PRO A 570 -17.35 -7.80 14.56
C PRO A 570 -17.03 -6.35 14.17
N ALA A 571 -18.07 -5.61 13.78
CA ALA A 571 -18.07 -4.17 13.66
C ALA A 571 -18.94 -3.55 14.77
N PHE A 572 -18.59 -2.35 15.22
CA PHE A 572 -19.29 -1.68 16.31
C PHE A 572 -19.71 -0.29 15.90
N ARG A 573 -20.94 0.08 16.28
CA ARG A 573 -21.45 1.45 16.14
C ARG A 573 -22.65 1.65 17.05
N ASP A 574 -22.71 2.81 17.72
CA ASP A 574 -23.87 3.25 18.51
C ASP A 574 -24.40 2.20 19.49
N GLY A 575 -23.49 1.50 20.19
CA GLY A 575 -23.84 0.46 21.16
C GLY A 575 -24.33 -0.86 20.56
N ARG A 576 -24.22 -1.05 19.25
CA ARG A 576 -24.59 -2.26 18.53
C ARG A 576 -23.36 -3.01 18.02
N ILE A 577 -23.49 -4.32 17.91
CA ILE A 577 -22.50 -5.21 17.29
C ILE A 577 -23.09 -5.71 15.98
N PHE A 578 -22.35 -5.56 14.88
CA PHE A 578 -22.67 -6.14 13.59
C PHE A 578 -21.69 -7.25 13.31
N ILE A 579 -22.19 -8.46 13.07
CA ILE A 579 -21.33 -9.61 12.82
C ILE A 579 -21.91 -10.50 11.73
N ARG A 580 -21.04 -10.99 10.85
CA ARG A 580 -21.41 -11.90 9.79
C ARG A 580 -21.14 -13.33 10.24
N GLY A 581 -22.19 -14.14 10.31
CA GLY A 581 -22.08 -15.59 10.33
C GLY A 581 -22.06 -16.18 8.92
N ASN A 582 -22.16 -17.50 8.82
CA ASN A 582 -22.09 -18.21 7.54
C ASN A 582 -23.27 -17.89 6.60
N GLU A 583 -24.46 -17.65 7.16
CA GLU A 583 -25.70 -17.45 6.40
C GLU A 583 -26.27 -16.04 6.57
N HIS A 584 -26.00 -15.39 7.71
CA HIS A 584 -26.67 -14.14 8.06
C HIS A 584 -25.72 -13.04 8.55
N LEU A 585 -26.19 -11.81 8.39
CA LEU A 585 -25.69 -10.63 9.08
C LEU A 585 -26.58 -10.39 10.31
N PHE A 586 -25.97 -10.27 11.48
CA PHE A 586 -26.65 -10.02 12.73
C PHE A 586 -26.41 -8.60 13.19
N CYS A 587 -27.43 -7.99 13.78
CA CYS A 587 -27.28 -6.83 14.65
C CYS A 587 -27.67 -7.20 16.07
N ILE A 588 -26.67 -7.19 16.95
CA ILE A 588 -26.81 -7.49 18.37
C ILE A 588 -26.87 -6.15 19.11
N GLY A 589 -27.85 -5.99 19.99
CA GLY A 589 -28.06 -4.73 20.68
C GLY A 589 -29.30 -4.72 21.56
N SER A 590 -29.64 -3.54 22.03
CA SER A 590 -30.94 -3.25 22.64
C SER A 590 -31.67 -2.21 21.79
N PRO A 591 -33.01 -2.22 21.74
CA PRO A 591 -33.76 -1.18 21.04
C PRO A 591 -33.33 0.18 21.60
N ASN A 592 -32.97 1.14 20.75
CA ASN A 592 -32.67 2.48 21.25
C ASN A 592 -33.96 3.11 21.77
N ALA A 593 -33.86 3.93 22.82
CA ALA A 593 -35.00 4.70 23.32
C ALA A 593 -35.57 5.69 22.30
N ASP A 594 -34.82 5.97 21.21
CA ASP A 594 -35.19 6.85 20.10
C ASP A 594 -35.76 6.10 18.87
N ASP A 595 -35.84 4.75 18.93
CA ASP A 595 -36.42 3.91 17.86
C ASP A 595 -37.94 3.61 18.08
N GLU A 596 -38.56 4.16 19.14
CA GLU A 596 -40.02 4.23 19.37
C GLU A 596 -40.59 5.59 18.95
#